data_AF-A0AAI8IHP2-F1
#
_entry.id   AF-A0AAI8IHP2-F1
#
_cell.length_a   1.000
_cell.length_b   1.000
_cell.length_c   1.000
_cell.angle_alpha   90.00
_cell.angle_beta   90.00
_cell.angle_gamma   90.00
#
_symmetry.space_group_name_H-M   'P 1'
#
loop_
_entity.id
_entity.type
_entity.pdbx_description
1 polymer ?
#
loop_
_entity_poly.entity_id
_entity_poly.type
_entity_poly.pdbx_seq_one_letter_code
_entity_poly.pdbx_strand_id
1 'polypeptide(L)'
;MTEDRARRRARLASGESGLLVEPAADAKVLYALFTGVPLAVAVYGLTVQRDTLGAVGLVFLLIAFVCGIPLVLLLAEQRRAASLVADVRAARHGADLGPECHAVRVGLNEPGPGPGSPWDTVPPRDAVLSVRDGHLQLRAENGASADIPLPDVLGVVLLPAGRGRAAADLHLRSGEAIELRTTRVRPLGVTLSEAGIRVLYENVVV
;
A
#
# COMPACT_ATOMS: atom_id res chain seq x y z
N MET A 1 17.76 -7.56 15.40
CA MET A 1 17.70 -6.77 14.15
C MET A 1 18.42 -7.58 13.07
N THR A 2 17.77 -7.85 11.93
CA THR A 2 18.39 -8.59 10.82
C THR A 2 19.47 -7.73 10.14
N GLU A 3 20.44 -8.36 9.45
CA GLU A 3 21.52 -7.64 8.75
C GLU A 3 20.98 -6.64 7.72
N ASP A 4 19.90 -6.98 7.01
CA ASP A 4 19.25 -6.09 6.05
C ASP A 4 18.62 -4.87 6.72
N ARG A 5 17.94 -5.04 7.86
CA ARG A 5 17.38 -3.92 8.64
C ARG A 5 18.47 -3.02 9.19
N ALA A 6 19.61 -3.58 9.61
CA ALA A 6 20.76 -2.81 10.04
C ALA A 6 21.33 -1.96 8.89
N ARG A 7 21.45 -2.54 7.69
CA ARG A 7 21.89 -1.85 6.47
C ARG A 7 20.93 -0.72 6.06
N ARG A 8 19.62 -0.99 6.04
CA ARG A 8 18.58 0.01 5.74
C ARG A 8 18.61 1.18 6.73
N ARG A 9 18.73 0.88 8.02
CA ARG A 9 18.90 1.89 9.07
C ARG A 9 20.15 2.75 8.83
N ALA A 10 21.29 2.12 8.53
CA ALA A 10 22.53 2.85 8.25
C ALA A 10 22.39 3.79 7.05
N ARG A 11 21.67 3.37 5.99
CA ARG A 11 21.33 4.24 4.85
C ARG A 11 20.46 5.43 5.29
N LEU A 12 19.42 5.19 6.07
CA LEU A 12 18.57 6.26 6.61
C LEU A 12 19.30 7.20 7.58
N ALA A 13 20.38 6.73 8.23
CA ALA A 13 21.24 7.57 9.06
C ALA A 13 22.31 8.32 8.25
N SER A 14 22.58 7.90 7.00
CA SER A 14 23.56 8.53 6.10
C SER A 14 23.07 9.87 5.54
N GLY A 15 23.90 10.62 4.82
CA GLY A 15 23.52 11.85 4.11
C GLY A 15 22.76 11.65 2.78
N GLU A 16 22.39 10.42 2.39
CA GLU A 16 21.69 10.13 1.12
C GLU A 16 20.38 10.95 0.98
N SER A 17 20.19 11.67 -0.11
CA SER A 17 18.96 12.46 -0.29
C SER A 17 17.71 11.54 -0.33
N GLY A 18 16.66 11.93 0.40
CA GLY A 18 15.37 11.24 0.31
C GLY A 18 14.75 11.37 -1.08
N LEU A 19 13.97 10.38 -1.49
CA LEU A 19 13.19 10.44 -2.72
C LEU A 19 11.92 11.26 -2.48
N LEU A 20 11.68 12.26 -3.32
CA LEU A 20 10.38 12.87 -3.45
C LEU A 20 9.50 11.92 -4.28
N VAL A 21 8.51 11.29 -3.65
CA VAL A 21 7.62 10.36 -4.33
C VAL A 21 6.59 11.19 -5.10
N GLU A 22 6.67 11.19 -6.43
CA GLU A 22 5.66 11.85 -7.25
C GLU A 22 4.40 10.98 -7.40
N PRO A 23 3.20 11.59 -7.45
CA PRO A 23 1.97 10.88 -7.78
C PRO A 23 2.05 10.37 -9.22
N ALA A 24 2.09 9.05 -9.39
CA ALA A 24 1.97 8.44 -10.72
C ALA A 24 0.53 8.58 -11.25
N ALA A 25 0.38 8.63 -12.58
CA ALA A 25 -0.92 8.63 -13.23
C ALA A 25 -1.81 7.49 -12.71
N ASP A 26 -3.09 7.75 -12.51
CA ASP A 26 -4.03 6.79 -11.93
C ASP A 26 -4.19 5.58 -12.87
N ALA A 27 -3.52 4.49 -12.53
CA ALA A 27 -3.55 3.23 -13.28
C ALA A 27 -4.98 2.73 -13.52
N LYS A 28 -5.97 3.17 -12.73
CA LYS A 28 -7.39 2.91 -13.00
C LYS A 28 -7.83 3.37 -14.38
N VAL A 29 -7.42 4.56 -14.80
CA VAL A 29 -7.84 5.14 -16.09
C VAL A 29 -7.34 4.25 -17.23
N LEU A 30 -6.09 3.80 -17.13
CA LEU A 30 -5.47 2.92 -18.10
C LEU A 30 -6.21 1.57 -18.16
N TYR A 31 -6.44 0.92 -17.01
CA TYR A 31 -7.16 -0.35 -16.96
C TYR A 31 -8.63 -0.23 -17.41
N ALA A 32 -9.29 0.88 -17.08
CA ALA A 32 -10.65 1.15 -17.51
C ALA A 32 -10.74 1.32 -19.03
N LEU A 33 -9.77 1.99 -19.66
CA LEU A 33 -9.68 2.11 -21.12
C LEU A 33 -9.45 0.76 -21.79
N PHE A 34 -8.47 -0.02 -21.31
CA PHE A 34 -8.15 -1.34 -21.85
C PHE A 34 -9.24 -2.39 -21.62
N THR A 35 -10.15 -2.15 -20.69
CA THR A 35 -11.32 -3.04 -20.46
C THR A 35 -12.54 -2.55 -21.24
N GLY A 36 -12.82 -1.25 -21.18
CA GLY A 36 -14.03 -0.64 -21.72
C GLY A 36 -14.07 -0.62 -23.25
N VAL A 37 -12.95 -0.32 -23.91
CA VAL A 37 -12.89 -0.31 -25.39
C VAL A 37 -13.15 -1.70 -25.97
N PRO A 38 -12.46 -2.79 -25.52
CA PRO A 38 -12.78 -4.13 -25.98
C PRO A 38 -14.21 -4.57 -25.66
N LEU A 39 -14.73 -4.21 -24.48
CA LEU A 39 -16.10 -4.53 -24.11
C LEU A 39 -17.13 -3.89 -25.06
N ALA A 40 -16.91 -2.62 -25.45
CA ALA A 40 -17.79 -1.93 -26.39
C ALA A 40 -17.79 -2.60 -27.78
N VAL A 41 -16.61 -2.99 -28.28
CA VAL A 41 -16.47 -3.74 -29.54
C VAL A 41 -17.15 -5.10 -29.45
N ALA A 42 -16.99 -5.80 -28.32
CA ALA A 42 -17.65 -7.07 -28.06
C ALA A 42 -19.18 -6.94 -28.13
N VAL A 43 -19.73 -5.96 -27.41
CA VAL A 43 -21.18 -5.70 -27.39
C VAL A 43 -21.67 -5.40 -28.81
N TYR A 44 -21.01 -4.52 -29.55
CA TYR A 44 -21.39 -4.19 -30.93
C TYR A 44 -21.37 -5.42 -31.85
N GLY A 45 -20.28 -6.20 -31.82
CA GLY A 45 -20.11 -7.38 -32.66
C GLY A 45 -21.08 -8.52 -32.32
N LEU A 46 -21.48 -8.66 -31.05
CA LEU A 46 -22.40 -9.71 -30.60
C LEU A 46 -23.88 -9.34 -30.75
N THR A 47 -24.21 -8.04 -30.82
CA THR A 47 -25.60 -7.57 -30.83
C THR A 47 -26.02 -6.92 -32.14
N VAL A 48 -25.22 -6.00 -32.70
CA VAL A 48 -25.60 -5.19 -33.86
C VAL A 48 -25.17 -5.84 -35.17
N GLN A 49 -23.95 -6.36 -35.22
CA GLN A 49 -23.34 -6.96 -36.42
C GLN A 49 -23.07 -8.46 -36.19
N ARG A 50 -24.00 -9.17 -35.56
CA ARG A 50 -23.77 -10.56 -35.13
C ARG A 50 -23.40 -11.51 -36.28
N ASP A 51 -24.09 -11.39 -37.41
CA ASP A 51 -23.92 -12.31 -38.54
C ASP A 51 -22.59 -12.12 -39.28
N THR A 52 -21.98 -10.93 -39.15
CA THR A 52 -20.72 -10.54 -39.81
C THR A 52 -19.54 -10.50 -38.84
N LEU A 53 -19.76 -10.07 -37.60
CA LEU A 53 -18.73 -9.78 -36.60
C LEU A 53 -18.88 -10.60 -35.30
N GLY A 54 -19.79 -11.57 -35.23
CA GLY A 54 -20.02 -12.34 -33.99
C GLY A 54 -18.77 -13.02 -33.43
N ALA A 55 -17.94 -13.61 -34.30
CA ALA A 55 -16.66 -14.19 -33.89
C ALA A 55 -15.66 -13.14 -33.38
N VAL A 56 -15.60 -11.97 -34.03
CA VAL A 56 -14.79 -10.83 -33.57
C VAL A 56 -15.29 -10.34 -32.20
N GLY A 57 -16.61 -10.24 -32.03
CA GLY A 57 -17.24 -9.87 -30.76
C GLY A 57 -16.88 -10.81 -29.62
N LEU A 58 -16.83 -12.13 -29.85
CA LEU A 58 -16.38 -13.12 -28.87
C LEU A 58 -14.91 -12.93 -28.47
N VAL A 59 -14.02 -12.66 -29.43
CA VAL A 59 -12.59 -12.41 -29.15
C VAL A 59 -12.42 -11.17 -28.29
N PHE A 60 -13.09 -10.07 -28.63
CA PHE A 60 -13.02 -8.84 -27.86
C PHE A 60 -13.66 -8.97 -26.47
N LEU A 61 -14.66 -9.84 -26.30
CA LEU A 61 -15.22 -10.17 -24.99
C LEU A 61 -14.17 -10.85 -24.11
N LEU A 62 -13.42 -11.81 -24.66
CA LEU A 62 -12.34 -12.50 -23.95
C LEU A 62 -11.22 -11.51 -23.57
N ILE A 63 -10.85 -10.61 -24.47
CA ILE A 63 -9.87 -9.55 -24.19
C ILE A 63 -10.37 -8.66 -23.05
N ALA A 64 -11.61 -8.18 -23.11
CA ALA A 64 -12.21 -7.37 -22.04
C ALA A 64 -12.20 -8.10 -20.70
N PHE A 65 -12.51 -9.41 -20.69
CA PHE A 65 -12.49 -10.22 -19.48
C PHE A 65 -11.09 -10.29 -18.87
N VAL A 66 -10.06 -10.63 -19.66
CA VAL A 66 -8.68 -10.74 -19.20
C VAL A 66 -8.13 -9.39 -18.73
N CYS A 67 -8.38 -8.32 -19.49
CA CYS A 67 -7.96 -6.96 -19.15
C CYS A 67 -8.72 -6.38 -17.94
N GLY A 68 -9.94 -6.87 -17.68
CA GLY A 68 -10.78 -6.46 -16.56
C GLY A 68 -10.35 -7.04 -15.20
N ILE A 69 -9.64 -8.18 -15.18
CA ILE A 69 -9.20 -8.83 -13.93
C ILE A 69 -8.35 -7.87 -13.06
N PRO A 70 -7.28 -7.22 -13.57
CA PRO A 70 -6.51 -6.25 -12.80
C PRO A 70 -7.36 -5.10 -12.24
N LEU A 71 -8.33 -4.60 -13.02
CA LEU A 71 -9.23 -3.52 -12.59
C LEU A 71 -10.11 -3.96 -11.42
N VAL A 72 -10.72 -5.16 -11.52
CA VAL A 72 -11.58 -5.72 -10.47
C VAL A 72 -10.78 -5.94 -9.19
N LEU A 73 -9.57 -6.51 -9.28
CA LEU A 73 -8.70 -6.72 -8.12
C LEU A 73 -8.32 -5.38 -7.47
N LEU A 74 -7.99 -4.37 -8.26
CA LEU A 74 -7.66 -3.03 -7.77
C LEU A 74 -8.86 -2.38 -7.05
N LEU A 75 -10.07 -2.50 -7.61
CA LEU A 75 -11.29 -1.97 -7.01
C LEU A 75 -11.68 -2.73 -5.73
N ALA A 76 -11.52 -4.06 -5.72
CA ALA A 76 -11.80 -4.88 -4.55
C ALA A 76 -10.85 -4.53 -3.38
N GLU A 77 -9.56 -4.40 -3.64
CA GLU A 77 -8.58 -3.97 -2.63
C GLU A 77 -8.86 -2.56 -2.12
N GLN A 78 -9.32 -1.63 -2.97
CA GLN A 78 -9.71 -0.29 -2.53
C GLN A 78 -10.93 -0.30 -1.63
N ARG A 79 -11.95 -1.11 -1.96
CA ARG A 79 -13.12 -1.27 -1.11
C ARG A 79 -12.74 -1.87 0.23
N ARG A 80 -11.87 -2.89 0.24
CA ARG A 80 -11.35 -3.50 1.48
C ARG A 80 -10.53 -2.51 2.31
N ALA A 81 -9.68 -1.70 1.67
CA ALA A 81 -8.92 -0.67 2.36
C ALA A 81 -9.84 0.41 2.95
N ALA A 82 -10.85 0.84 2.21
CA ALA A 82 -11.82 1.82 2.66
C ALA A 82 -12.70 1.29 3.80
N SER A 83 -13.12 0.02 3.75
CA SER A 83 -13.88 -0.60 4.84
C SER A 83 -13.04 -0.68 6.10
N LEU A 84 -11.78 -1.14 6.02
CA LEU A 84 -10.88 -1.16 7.17
C LEU A 84 -10.70 0.22 7.81
N VAL A 85 -10.51 1.26 6.98
CA VAL A 85 -10.40 2.64 7.49
C VAL A 85 -11.70 3.08 8.18
N ALA A 86 -12.86 2.75 7.61
CA ALA A 86 -14.15 3.08 8.22
C ALA A 86 -14.36 2.34 9.55
N ASP A 87 -14.05 1.04 9.60
CA ASP A 87 -14.21 0.19 10.78
C ASP A 87 -13.30 0.67 11.92
N VAL A 88 -12.03 0.99 11.63
CA VAL A 88 -11.11 1.51 12.64
C VAL A 88 -11.51 2.92 13.09
N ARG A 89 -11.95 3.80 12.20
CA ARG A 89 -12.44 5.14 12.57
C ARG A 89 -13.69 5.07 13.44
N ALA A 90 -14.57 4.10 13.20
CA ALA A 90 -15.77 3.89 14.01
C ALA A 90 -15.43 3.35 15.42
N ALA A 91 -14.27 2.70 15.59
CA ALA A 91 -13.80 2.25 16.89
C ALA A 91 -13.29 3.42 17.75
N ARG A 92 -13.45 3.30 19.07
CA ARG A 92 -13.13 4.37 20.04
C ARG A 92 -11.68 4.88 19.93
N HIS A 93 -10.73 4.01 19.62
CA HIS A 93 -9.31 4.34 19.48
C HIS A 93 -8.96 4.97 18.13
N GLY A 94 -9.84 4.91 17.12
CA GLY A 94 -9.61 5.48 15.79
C GLY A 94 -10.35 6.79 15.50
N ALA A 95 -11.15 7.30 16.44
CA ALA A 95 -11.89 8.56 16.28
C ALA A 95 -10.97 9.77 16.00
N ASP A 96 -9.73 9.73 16.48
CA ASP A 96 -8.74 10.80 16.34
C ASP A 96 -7.78 10.62 15.15
N LEU A 97 -8.05 9.68 14.24
CA LEU A 97 -7.23 9.50 13.04
C LEU A 97 -7.22 10.76 12.17
N GLY A 98 -6.07 11.00 11.54
CA GLY A 98 -5.89 12.08 10.56
C GLY A 98 -6.81 11.95 9.33
N PRO A 99 -6.94 13.03 8.54
CA PRO A 99 -7.78 13.04 7.34
C PRO A 99 -7.29 12.03 6.30
N GLU A 100 -5.97 11.95 6.10
CA GLU A 100 -5.34 10.93 5.25
C GLU A 100 -5.05 9.65 6.03
N CYS A 101 -5.63 8.55 5.58
CA CYS A 101 -5.51 7.25 6.20
C CYS A 101 -5.07 6.20 5.17
N HIS A 102 -4.11 5.38 5.57
CA HIS A 102 -3.57 4.29 4.76
C HIS A 102 -3.86 2.96 5.45
N ALA A 103 -4.61 2.11 4.75
CA ALA A 103 -4.78 0.72 5.16
C ALA A 103 -3.43 -0.01 5.00
N VAL A 104 -2.94 -0.55 6.11
CA VAL A 104 -1.67 -1.26 6.21
C VAL A 104 -1.87 -2.57 6.96
N ARG A 105 -0.93 -3.48 6.82
CA ARG A 105 -0.81 -4.66 7.67
C ARG A 105 0.52 -4.56 8.42
N VAL A 106 0.46 -4.70 9.73
CA VAL A 106 1.63 -4.63 10.62
C VAL A 106 1.91 -6.02 11.18
N GLY A 107 3.19 -6.32 11.39
CA GLY A 107 3.64 -7.62 11.89
C GLY A 107 4.37 -8.44 10.84
N LEU A 108 5.17 -9.39 11.34
CA LEU A 108 5.95 -10.32 10.52
C LEU A 108 5.06 -11.48 10.04
N ASN A 109 5.35 -12.04 8.86
CA ASN A 109 4.70 -13.30 8.44
C ASN A 109 5.32 -14.53 9.14
N GLU A 110 6.55 -14.40 9.64
CA GLU A 110 7.31 -15.48 10.24
C GLU A 110 7.79 -15.06 11.64
N PRO A 111 7.79 -15.97 12.63
CA PRO A 111 8.28 -15.68 13.97
C PRO A 111 9.80 -15.39 13.90
N GLY A 112 10.16 -14.13 14.15
CA GLY A 112 11.56 -13.72 14.23
C GLY A 112 12.24 -14.22 15.51
N PRO A 113 13.59 -14.38 15.52
CA PRO A 113 14.32 -14.97 16.64
C PRO A 113 14.56 -14.03 17.85
N GLY A 114 13.77 -12.96 18.05
CA GLY A 114 13.99 -12.04 19.16
C GLY A 114 12.76 -11.24 19.58
N PRO A 115 12.85 -10.48 20.68
CA PRO A 115 11.80 -9.53 21.05
C PRO A 115 11.76 -8.42 20.00
N GLY A 116 10.91 -8.60 18.99
CA GLY A 116 10.59 -7.55 18.01
C GLY A 116 9.83 -6.41 18.67
N SER A 117 9.73 -5.27 17.96
CA SER A 117 8.79 -4.22 18.34
C SER A 117 7.39 -4.84 18.54
N PRO A 118 6.55 -4.37 19.48
CA PRO A 118 5.17 -4.89 19.64
C PRO A 118 4.32 -4.79 18.37
N TRP A 119 4.78 -4.00 17.39
CA TRP A 119 4.20 -3.85 16.06
C TRP A 119 4.70 -4.86 15.02
N ASP A 120 5.79 -5.56 15.32
CA ASP A 120 6.41 -6.62 14.51
C ASP A 120 6.06 -8.02 15.09
N THR A 121 4.88 -8.17 15.68
CA THR A 121 4.43 -9.45 16.24
C THR A 121 3.73 -10.34 15.21
N VAL A 122 3.84 -11.66 15.39
CA VAL A 122 3.10 -12.67 14.62
C VAL A 122 1.86 -13.08 15.41
N PRO A 123 0.68 -13.24 14.78
CA PRO A 123 0.39 -13.07 13.35
C PRO A 123 0.25 -11.61 12.90
N PRO A 124 0.45 -11.31 11.59
CA PRO A 124 0.27 -9.96 11.07
C PRO A 124 -1.21 -9.55 11.09
N ARG A 125 -1.47 -8.31 11.48
CA ARG A 125 -2.81 -7.75 11.72
C ARG A 125 -3.08 -6.53 10.86
N ASP A 126 -4.34 -6.36 10.46
CA ASP A 126 -4.78 -5.20 9.68
C ASP A 126 -4.85 -3.96 10.60
N ALA A 127 -4.38 -2.82 10.08
CA ALA A 127 -4.26 -1.57 10.80
C ALA A 127 -4.41 -0.37 9.85
N VAL A 128 -4.58 0.80 10.45
CA VAL A 128 -4.63 2.10 9.76
C VAL A 128 -3.48 2.94 10.25
N LEU A 129 -2.76 3.53 9.30
CA LEU A 129 -1.74 4.53 9.53
C LEU A 129 -2.28 5.89 9.08
N SER A 130 -2.14 6.90 9.93
CA SER A 130 -2.36 8.31 9.56
C SER A 130 -1.24 9.18 10.11
N VAL A 131 -1.07 10.36 9.52
CA VAL A 131 -0.23 11.41 10.09
C VAL A 131 -1.14 12.54 10.56
N ARG A 132 -0.95 12.99 11.80
CA ARG A 132 -1.73 14.06 12.40
C ARG A 132 -0.93 14.74 13.51
N ASP A 133 -0.99 16.07 13.57
CA ASP A 133 -0.45 16.88 14.68
C ASP A 133 1.01 16.54 15.05
N GLY A 134 1.87 16.33 14.05
CA GLY A 134 3.28 15.99 14.28
C GLY A 134 3.52 14.56 14.78
N HIS A 135 2.52 13.68 14.68
CA HIS A 135 2.59 12.29 15.08
C HIS A 135 2.19 11.36 13.92
N LEU A 136 2.85 10.22 13.85
CA LEU A 136 2.43 9.07 13.07
C LEU A 136 1.56 8.20 13.98
N GLN A 137 0.28 8.12 13.64
CA GLN A 137 -0.73 7.38 14.39
C GLN A 137 -0.92 6.01 13.74
N LEU A 138 -0.73 4.95 14.53
CA LEU A 138 -1.05 3.58 14.16
C LEU A 138 -2.23 3.12 15.01
N ARG A 139 -3.26 2.58 14.35
CA ARG A 139 -4.46 2.04 14.98
C ARG A 139 -4.78 0.68 14.35
N ALA A 140 -4.68 -0.38 15.14
CA ALA A 140 -5.04 -1.72 14.70
C ALA A 140 -6.53 -2.01 14.95
N GLU A 141 -7.10 -2.93 14.19
CA GLU A 141 -8.49 -3.38 14.36
C GLU A 141 -8.75 -3.93 15.77
N ASN A 142 -7.75 -4.59 16.38
CA ASN A 142 -7.85 -5.21 17.70
C ASN A 142 -7.70 -4.22 18.88
N GLY A 143 -7.70 -2.91 18.64
CA GLY A 143 -7.58 -1.89 19.69
C GLY A 143 -6.15 -1.47 20.02
N ALA A 144 -5.12 -2.14 19.49
CA ALA A 144 -3.74 -1.69 19.68
C ALA A 144 -3.54 -0.33 19.00
N SER A 145 -2.92 0.61 19.71
CA SER A 145 -2.64 1.96 19.22
C SER A 145 -1.21 2.40 19.57
N ALA A 146 -0.62 3.18 18.68
CA ALA A 146 0.62 3.90 18.94
C ALA A 146 0.57 5.28 18.30
N ASP A 147 1.07 6.27 19.03
CA ASP A 147 1.31 7.62 18.52
C ASP A 147 2.82 7.85 18.61
N ILE A 148 3.46 7.89 17.44
CA ILE A 148 4.90 8.01 17.31
C ILE A 148 5.20 9.45 16.90
N PRO A 149 5.86 10.26 17.73
CA PRO A 149 6.27 11.60 17.34
C PRO A 149 7.13 11.55 16.08
N LEU A 150 6.85 12.41 15.08
CA LEU A 150 7.66 12.47 13.86
C LEU A 150 9.16 12.68 14.12
N PRO A 151 9.59 13.46 15.15
CA PRO A 151 11.01 13.56 15.50
C PRO A 151 11.64 12.22 15.88
N ASP A 152 10.87 11.26 16.39
CA ASP A 152 11.34 9.93 16.77
C ASP A 152 11.43 8.97 15.58
N VAL A 153 10.94 9.38 14.41
CA VAL A 153 11.08 8.63 13.16
C VAL A 153 12.44 8.96 12.53
N LEU A 154 13.25 7.92 12.29
CA LEU A 154 14.50 8.05 11.54
C LEU A 154 14.22 8.19 10.04
N GLY A 155 13.27 7.41 9.54
CA GLY A 155 12.84 7.43 8.14
C GLY A 155 12.16 6.13 7.74
N VAL A 156 11.80 6.03 6.47
CA VAL A 156 11.12 4.88 5.89
C VAL A 156 11.87 4.37 4.66
N VAL A 157 12.03 3.06 4.56
CA VAL A 157 12.50 2.40 3.33
C VAL A 157 11.34 1.68 2.67
N LEU A 158 10.97 2.11 1.47
CA LEU A 158 9.99 1.44 0.63
C LEU A 158 10.65 0.27 -0.08
N LEU A 159 10.04 -0.90 0.06
CA LEU A 159 10.49 -2.16 -0.51
C LEU A 159 9.60 -2.51 -1.70
N PRO A 160 10.16 -3.04 -2.80
CA PRO A 160 9.37 -3.46 -3.94
C PRO A 160 8.34 -4.52 -3.54
N ALA A 161 7.21 -4.52 -4.25
CA ALA A 161 6.19 -5.54 -4.06
C ALA A 161 6.75 -6.90 -4.41
N GLY A 162 6.79 -7.82 -3.43
CA GLY A 162 6.92 -9.25 -3.68
C GLY A 162 5.59 -9.83 -4.19
N ARG A 163 5.22 -11.03 -3.72
CA ARG A 163 3.93 -11.68 -4.02
C ARG A 163 2.73 -10.97 -3.37
N GLY A 164 2.36 -9.79 -3.85
CA GLY A 164 1.02 -9.20 -3.67
C GLY A 164 0.90 -7.96 -2.77
N ARG A 165 1.87 -7.67 -1.89
CA ARG A 165 1.92 -6.39 -1.16
C ARG A 165 3.35 -5.87 -1.12
N ALA A 166 3.51 -4.57 -1.37
CA ALA A 166 4.75 -3.88 -1.09
C ALA A 166 4.90 -3.69 0.42
N ALA A 167 6.14 -3.65 0.86
CA ALA A 167 6.48 -3.42 2.26
C ALA A 167 7.14 -2.04 2.40
N ALA A 168 7.03 -1.46 3.57
CA ALA A 168 7.69 -0.24 3.97
C ALA A 168 8.21 -0.45 5.39
N ASP A 169 9.52 -0.36 5.57
CA ASP A 169 10.17 -0.47 6.87
C ASP A 169 10.27 0.93 7.48
N LEU A 170 9.47 1.19 8.52
CA LEU A 170 9.52 2.40 9.32
C LEU A 170 10.57 2.24 10.41
N HIS A 171 11.67 2.97 10.32
CA HIS A 171 12.74 2.93 11.31
C HIS A 171 12.59 4.07 12.32
N LEU A 172 12.68 3.74 13.61
CA LEU A 172 12.60 4.68 14.71
C LEU A 172 14.00 5.04 15.21
N ARG A 173 14.20 6.25 15.73
CA ARG A 173 15.47 6.68 16.31
C ARG A 173 15.91 5.83 17.49
N SER A 174 14.96 5.23 18.21
CA SER A 174 15.22 4.28 19.31
C SER A 174 16.06 3.06 18.91
N GLY A 175 16.08 2.67 17.65
CA GLY A 175 16.69 1.42 17.19
C GLY A 175 15.67 0.45 16.59
N GLU A 176 14.41 0.62 16.94
CA GLU A 176 13.31 -0.22 16.48
C GLU A 176 12.96 0.03 15.01
N ALA A 177 12.27 -0.95 14.42
CA ALA A 177 11.66 -0.83 13.11
C ALA A 177 10.27 -1.50 13.14
N ILE A 178 9.37 -0.99 12.31
CA ILE A 178 8.02 -1.50 12.11
C ILE A 178 7.84 -1.79 10.63
N GLU A 179 7.51 -3.04 10.29
CA GLU A 179 7.18 -3.41 8.92
C GLU A 179 5.71 -3.09 8.61
N LEU A 180 5.49 -2.30 7.57
CA LEU A 180 4.18 -1.92 7.07
C LEU A 180 3.96 -2.56 5.70
N ARG A 181 2.90 -3.35 5.52
CA ARG A 181 2.58 -3.96 4.22
C ARG A 181 1.32 -3.37 3.65
N THR A 182 1.38 -2.88 2.41
CA THR A 182 0.24 -2.24 1.75
C THR A 182 0.25 -2.48 0.24
N THR A 183 -0.93 -2.47 -0.37
CA THR A 183 -1.08 -2.43 -1.84
C THR A 183 -0.87 -1.02 -2.40
N ARG A 184 -0.84 0.01 -1.53
CA ARG A 184 -0.73 1.43 -1.90
C ARG A 184 0.53 2.08 -1.32
N VAL A 185 1.70 1.45 -1.54
CA VAL A 185 2.98 1.90 -0.97
C VAL A 185 3.41 3.28 -1.45
N ARG A 186 3.07 3.65 -2.69
CA ARG A 186 3.40 4.98 -3.25
C ARG A 186 2.60 6.09 -2.54
N PRO A 187 1.25 6.06 -2.50
CA PRO A 187 0.50 7.03 -1.70
C PRO A 187 0.98 7.14 -0.25
N LEU A 188 1.30 6.02 0.39
CA LEU A 188 1.89 6.02 1.74
C LEU A 188 3.23 6.79 1.75
N GLY A 189 4.12 6.54 0.79
CA GLY A 189 5.39 7.25 0.64
C GLY A 189 5.22 8.76 0.42
N VAL A 190 4.21 9.18 -0.35
CA VAL A 190 3.87 10.60 -0.55
C VAL A 190 3.51 11.25 0.78
N THR A 191 2.50 10.71 1.48
CA THR A 191 2.04 11.27 2.77
C THR A 191 3.17 11.34 3.80
N LEU A 192 4.03 10.31 3.86
CA LEU A 192 5.17 10.31 4.78
C LEU A 192 6.24 11.34 4.39
N SER A 193 6.55 11.46 3.09
CA SER A 193 7.48 12.47 2.59
C SER A 193 6.98 13.89 2.84
N GLU A 194 5.69 14.15 2.62
CA GLU A 194 5.04 15.44 2.89
C GLU A 194 5.02 15.77 4.39
N ALA A 195 4.94 14.75 5.25
CA ALA A 195 5.10 14.88 6.70
C ALA A 195 6.56 15.17 7.13
N GLY A 196 7.50 15.30 6.19
CA GLY A 196 8.92 15.53 6.47
C GLY A 196 9.69 14.28 6.89
N ILE A 197 9.08 13.09 6.79
CA ILE A 197 9.80 11.84 7.00
C ILE A 197 10.66 11.55 5.78
N ARG A 198 11.93 11.23 6.00
CA ARG A 198 12.82 10.81 4.93
C ARG A 198 12.39 9.45 4.39
N VAL A 199 12.12 9.40 3.09
CA VAL A 199 11.73 8.17 2.38
C VAL A 199 12.84 7.75 1.41
N LEU A 200 13.28 6.49 1.51
CA LEU A 200 14.19 5.86 0.56
C LEU A 200 13.46 4.72 -0.16
N TYR A 201 13.93 4.35 -1.34
CA TYR A 201 13.47 3.17 -2.08
C TYR A 201 14.59 2.15 -2.17
N GLU A 202 14.28 0.88 -1.94
CA GLU A 202 15.20 -0.21 -2.18
C GLU A 202 15.09 -0.67 -3.64
N ASN A 203 16.06 -0.25 -4.46
CA ASN A 203 16.21 -0.81 -5.80
C ASN A 203 16.72 -2.25 -5.66
N VAL A 204 15.86 -3.23 -5.95
CA VAL A 204 16.31 -4.59 -6.17
C VAL A 204 16.92 -4.61 -7.57
N VAL A 205 18.25 -4.53 -7.64
CA VAL A 205 18.99 -4.92 -8.84
C VAL A 205 18.84 -6.43 -8.92
N VAL A 206 17.96 -6.90 -9.82
CA VAL A 206 17.88 -8.32 -10.21
C VAL A 206 18.93 -8.58 -11.28
#